data_AF-A0A3M1RDS7-F1
#
_entry.id   AF-A0A3M1RDS7-F1
#
_cell.length_a   1.000
_cell.length_b   1.000
_cell.length_c   1.000
_cell.angle_alpha   90.00
_cell.angle_beta   90.00
_cell.angle_gamma   90.00
#
_symmetry.space_group_name_H-M   'P 1'
#
loop_
_entity.id
_entity.type
_entity.pdbx_description
1 polymer ?
#
loop_
_entity_poly.entity_id
_entity_poly.type
_entity_poly.pdbx_seq_one_letter_code
_entity_poly.pdbx_strand_id
1 'polypeptide(L)' 'MPEEYLPYIRFQAAREGRELKGDERIAMLNVSTTTSYIPVFLDRGKTIEDVEREVAESSAVLNKDSRRILRELLEGGK' A
#
# COMPACT_ATOMS: atom_id res chain seq x y z
N MET A 1 7.66 -4.79 -11.26
CA MET A 1 7.80 -3.62 -10.38
C MET A 1 9.25 -3.14 -10.44
N PRO A 2 9.53 -1.82 -10.49
CA PRO A 2 10.90 -1.29 -10.51
C PRO A 2 11.71 -1.69 -9.28
N GLU A 3 13.01 -1.94 -9.46
CA GLU A 3 13.92 -2.41 -8.39
C GLU A 3 14.13 -1.37 -7.29
N GLU A 4 14.00 -0.09 -7.61
CA GLU A 4 14.12 1.04 -6.67
C GLU A 4 13.10 0.98 -5.52
N TYR A 5 11.96 0.30 -5.72
CA TYR A 5 10.92 0.18 -4.70
C TYR A 5 11.09 -1.04 -3.78
N LEU A 6 11.96 -1.99 -4.14
CA LEU A 6 12.20 -3.21 -3.36
C LEU A 6 12.62 -2.94 -1.91
N PRO A 7 13.47 -1.94 -1.59
CA PRO A 7 13.83 -1.65 -0.20
C PRO A 7 12.62 -1.27 0.66
N TYR A 8 11.70 -0.45 0.13
CA TYR A 8 10.49 -0.04 0.84
C TYR A 8 9.55 -1.22 1.10
N ILE A 9 9.37 -2.07 0.09
CA ILE A 9 8.51 -3.26 0.18
C ILE A 9 9.07 -4.25 1.20
N ARG A 10 10.39 -4.50 1.18
CA ARG A 10 11.05 -5.40 2.14
C ARG A 10 10.94 -4.87 3.57
N PHE A 11 11.11 -3.56 3.75
CA PHE A 11 10.92 -2.92 5.04
C PHE A 11 9.48 -3.11 5.56
N GLN A 12 8.49 -2.87 4.70
CA GLN A 12 7.09 -3.06 5.06
C GLN A 12 6.74 -4.52 5.33
N ALA A 13 7.25 -5.45 4.51
CA ALA A 13 7.05 -6.88 4.69
C ALA A 13 7.62 -7.36 6.02
N ALA A 14 8.83 -6.91 6.38
CA ALA A 14 9.44 -7.19 7.67
C ALA A 14 8.62 -6.59 8.84
N ARG A 15 8.08 -5.38 8.67
CA ARG A 15 7.21 -4.72 9.66
C ARG A 15 5.90 -5.49 9.89
N GLU A 16 5.31 -6.04 8.84
CA GLU A 16 4.10 -6.88 8.90
C GLU A 16 4.39 -8.36 9.23
N GLY A 17 5.67 -8.76 9.37
CA GLY A 17 6.05 -10.14 9.64
C GLY A 17 5.72 -11.11 8.51
N ARG A 18 5.65 -10.62 7.26
CA ARG A 18 5.26 -11.40 6.09
C ARG A 18 6.43 -11.66 5.14
N GLU A 19 6.42 -12.82 4.50
CA GLU A 19 7.35 -13.17 3.42
C GLU A 19 6.81 -12.72 2.05
N LEU A 20 7.71 -12.26 1.18
CA LEU A 20 7.39 -11.87 -0.19
C LEU A 20 7.42 -13.09 -1.10
N LYS A 21 6.30 -13.42 -1.73
CA LYS A 21 6.09 -14.58 -2.62
C LYS A 21 6.26 -14.24 -4.10
N GLY A 22 6.28 -12.96 -4.46
CA GLY A 22 6.53 -12.46 -5.82
C GLY A 22 5.27 -12.26 -6.68
N ASP A 23 4.10 -12.68 -6.21
CA ASP A 23 2.80 -12.51 -6.89
C ASP A 23 1.91 -11.47 -6.18
N GLU A 24 2.44 -10.78 -5.17
CA GLU A 24 1.68 -9.79 -4.41
C GLU A 24 1.29 -8.58 -5.27
N ARG A 25 0.03 -8.16 -5.12
CA ARG A 25 -0.42 -6.85 -5.57
C ARG A 25 -0.05 -5.82 -4.51
N ILE A 26 0.76 -4.84 -4.89
CA ILE A 26 1.25 -3.81 -3.97
C ILE A 26 0.92 -2.44 -4.56
N ALA A 27 0.23 -1.60 -3.80
CA ALA A 27 0.05 -0.19 -4.10
C ALA A 27 1.21 0.62 -3.53
N MET A 28 1.85 1.44 -4.35
CA MET A 28 2.87 2.39 -3.91
C MET A 28 2.25 3.77 -3.75
N LEU A 29 2.12 4.23 -2.51
CA LEU A 29 1.55 5.54 -2.20
C LEU A 29 2.66 6.56 -2.02
N ASN A 30 2.69 7.59 -2.85
CA ASN A 30 3.59 8.72 -2.64
C ASN A 30 3.00 9.66 -1.57
N VAL A 31 3.82 10.00 -0.58
CA VAL A 31 3.42 10.98 0.44
C VAL A 31 3.75 12.37 -0.07
N SER A 32 2.71 13.14 -0.39
CA SER A 32 2.83 14.55 -0.81
C SER A 32 3.75 15.32 0.14
N THR A 33 4.52 16.25 -0.42
CA THR A 33 5.54 17.08 0.27
C THR A 33 6.81 16.34 0.72
N THR A 34 6.90 15.03 0.50
CA THR A 34 8.08 14.23 0.83
C THR A 34 8.57 13.45 -0.39
N THR A 35 9.77 12.87 -0.29
CA THR A 35 10.28 11.89 -1.24
C THR A 35 10.03 10.45 -0.77
N SER A 36 9.08 10.26 0.16
CA SER A 36 8.79 8.98 0.79
C SER A 36 7.64 8.27 0.11
N TYR A 37 7.73 6.93 0.10
CA TYR A 37 6.69 6.05 -0.41
C TYR A 37 6.22 5.11 0.70
N ILE A 38 4.90 4.91 0.77
CA ILE A 38 4.26 3.94 1.66
C ILE A 38 3.76 2.80 0.77
N PRO A 39 4.42 1.63 0.80
CA PRO A 39 3.90 0.42 0.15
C PRO A 39 2.73 -0.15 0.98
N VAL A 40 1.65 -0.52 0.29
CA VAL A 40 0.49 -1.19 0.88
C VAL A 40 0.21 -2.47 0.11
N PHE A 41 0.19 -3.61 0.79
CA PHE A 41 -0.21 -4.88 0.19
C PHE A 41 -1.72 -4.92 -0.02
N LEU A 42 -2.17 -5.23 -1.23
CA LEU A 42 -3.58 -5.34 -1.60
C LEU A 42 -4.03 -6.81 -1.56
N ASP A 43 -4.00 -7.38 -0.36
CA ASP A 43 -4.44 -8.76 -0.15
C ASP A 43 -5.93 -8.96 -0.48
N ARG A 44 -6.31 -10.18 -0.86
CA ARG A 44 -7.71 -10.51 -1.12
C ARG A 44 -8.54 -10.31 0.15
N GLY A 45 -9.65 -9.58 0.03
CA GLY A 45 -10.55 -9.28 1.16
C GLY A 45 -10.15 -8.05 1.97
N LYS A 46 -9.05 -7.38 1.63
CA LYS A 46 -8.66 -6.12 2.24
C LYS A 46 -9.65 -5.01 1.86
N THR A 47 -10.09 -4.22 2.83
CA THR A 47 -11.01 -3.11 2.60
C THR A 47 -10.27 -1.78 2.49
N ILE A 48 -10.94 -0.75 2.00
CA ILE A 48 -10.36 0.61 1.97
C ILE A 48 -10.06 1.11 3.39
N GLU A 49 -10.84 0.71 4.38
CA GLU A 49 -10.68 1.09 5.78
C GLU A 49 -9.41 0.48 6.39
N ASP A 50 -9.07 -0.76 6.02
CA ASP A 50 -7.80 -1.39 6.42
C ASP A 50 -6.61 -0.61 5.86
N VAL A 51 -6.68 -0.22 4.58
CA VAL A 51 -5.64 0.59 3.95
C VAL A 51 -5.53 1.98 4.60
N GLU A 52 -6.65 2.63 4.91
CA GLU A 52 -6.66 3.92 5.62
C GLU A 52 -5.99 3.80 7.01
N ARG A 53 -6.18 2.70 7.73
CA ARG A 53 -5.54 2.44 9.01
C ARG A 53 -4.03 2.28 8.89
N GLU A 54 -3.54 1.49 7.94
CA GLU A 54 -2.09 1.30 7.72
C GLU A 54 -1.36 2.58 7.29
N VAL A 55 -2.03 3.41 6.48
CA VAL A 55 -1.51 4.72 6.08
C VAL A 55 -1.46 5.65 7.30
N ALA A 56 -2.47 5.61 8.17
CA ALA A 56 -2.50 6.39 9.40
C ALA A 56 -1.42 5.98 10.41
N GLU A 57 -1.09 4.69 10.52
CA GLU A 57 0.04 4.22 11.35
C GLU A 57 1.39 4.79 10.91
N SER A 58 1.48 5.19 9.64
CA SER A 58 2.65 5.84 9.06
C SER A 58 2.55 7.38 9.11
N SER A 59 1.64 7.92 9.94
CA SER A 59 1.36 9.36 10.10
C SER A 59 0.96 10.07 8.81
N ALA A 60 0.36 9.34 7.86
CA ALA A 60 -0.12 9.87 6.60
C ALA A 60 -1.65 9.72 6.48
N VAL A 61 -2.25 10.40 5.51
CA VAL A 61 -3.69 10.31 5.23
C VAL A 61 -3.90 10.18 3.72
N LEU A 62 -4.82 9.30 3.31
CA LEU A 62 -5.20 9.18 1.91
C LEU A 62 -5.97 10.42 1.46
N ASN A 63 -5.57 10.98 0.32
CA ASN A 63 -6.38 11.99 -0.35
C ASN A 63 -7.60 11.34 -1.05
N LYS A 64 -8.57 12.18 -1.43
CA LYS A 64 -9.84 11.73 -2.03
C LYS A 64 -9.63 10.90 -3.30
N ASP A 65 -8.70 11.29 -4.16
CA ASP A 65 -8.42 10.61 -5.43
C ASP A 65 -7.79 9.23 -5.20
N SER A 66 -6.76 9.15 -4.35
CA SER A 66 -6.09 7.90 -4.00
C SER A 66 -7.06 6.93 -3.35
N ARG A 67 -7.93 7.43 -2.46
CA ARG A 67 -8.98 6.63 -1.84
C ARG A 67 -9.96 6.06 -2.86
N ARG A 68 -10.38 6.85 -3.86
CA ARG A 68 -11.27 6.39 -4.93
C ARG A 68 -10.61 5.29 -5.75
N ILE A 69 -9.37 5.51 -6.20
CA ILE A 69 -8.62 4.55 -7.01
C ILE A 69 -8.40 3.24 -6.24
N LEU A 70 -7.97 3.31 -4.98
CA LEU A 70 -7.78 2.12 -4.14
C LEU A 70 -9.09 1.37 -3.94
N ARG A 71 -10.20 2.07 -3.73
CA ARG A 71 -11.52 1.45 -3.64
C ARG A 71 -11.88 0.70 -4.93
N GLU A 72 -11.71 1.33 -6.09
CA GLU A 72 -11.96 0.69 -7.39
C GLU A 72 -11.07 -0.54 -7.61
N LEU A 73 -9.80 -0.50 -7.18
CA LEU A 73 -8.88 -1.64 -7.29
C LEU A 73 -9.24 -2.80 -6.35
N LEU A 74 -9.71 -2.49 -5.14
CA LEU A 74 -10.11 -3.50 -4.15
C LEU A 74 -11.48 -4.11 -4.48
N GLU A 75 -12.42 -3.31 -4.98
CA GLU A 75 -13.79 -3.75 -5.33
C GLU A 75 -13.88 -4.35 -6.75
N GLY A 76 -13.12 -3.80 -7.71
CA GLY A 76 -13.08 -4.25 -9.11
C GLY A 76 -12.26 -5.53 -9.34
N GLY A 77 -11.68 -6.11 -8.28
CA GLY A 77 -11.01 -7.40 -8.30
C GLY A 77 -11.92 -8.61 -8.06
N LYS A 78 -13.25 -8.42 -8.03
CA LYS A 78 -14.26 -9.47 -7.90
C LYS A 78 -14.66 -10.08 -9.23
#